data_AF-A0A7C6A4N7-F1
#
_entry.id   AF-A0A7C6A4N7-F1
#
_cell.length_a   1.000
_cell.length_b   1.000
_cell.length_c   1.000
_cell.angle_alpha   90.00
_cell.angle_beta   90.00
_cell.angle_gamma   90.00
#
_symmetry.space_group_name_H-M   'P 1'
#
loop_
_entity.id
_entity.type
_entity.pdbx_description
1 polymer ?
#
loop_
_entity_poly.entity_id
_entity_poly.type
_entity_poly.pdbx_seq_one_letter_code
_entity_poly.pdbx_strand_id
1 'polypeptide(L)'
;MRKELDGGGVELEACPAAQSAVLMETESPFRVLVLGDFSGRASRGLCRTGEQLAELTPLLIEHASFDQVLESVGPQLKLGPEIGLAFASLHDFHPDGLCRQAIFARLFSARRALLEAILRSGQGSPEAWSTQLAEIEKTLGDLMRSVLHHPAFQALEATWRGLGFLVERLQPDRRIQIYLMDLSKEELATDLSPAEPEQSVLYRAVAEPERLGCGGQTWSVIAGDYAFQPSLEDGRLLGRLARLAARAGAPFVSEFAAEPMAPEAEQTWRELRAMPEAAWVGLALPRFLLRLPYGERAEPVATFRFEEMSAPPRHAEYLWGNPCYACVYLLGRTFERWGWRMQPGLITEIEDIPMHVYEEEGQLKIKPCAELLLSETAIQEALGMGLMPLLSVPGQGVVRLARFQSIADPPGPLAGPWD
;
A
#
# COMPACT_ATOMS: atom_id res chain seq x y z
N MET A 1 35.98 -2.76 -72.14
CA MET A 1 34.61 -3.13 -71.74
C MET A 1 34.42 -2.77 -70.28
N ARG A 2 34.06 -1.50 -70.02
CA ARG A 2 33.50 -1.06 -68.73
C ARG A 2 31.99 -1.24 -68.85
N LYS A 3 31.35 -1.88 -67.88
CA LYS A 3 29.89 -1.96 -67.80
C LYS A 3 29.48 -1.15 -66.58
N GLU A 4 28.91 0.01 -66.83
CA GLU A 4 28.10 0.78 -65.89
C GLU A 4 26.89 -0.08 -65.48
N LEU A 5 26.56 -0.08 -64.19
CA LEU A 5 25.26 -0.53 -63.71
C LEU A 5 24.66 0.60 -62.90
N ASP A 6 23.46 0.94 -63.36
CA ASP A 6 22.67 2.13 -63.12
C ASP A 6 21.99 2.10 -61.74
N GLY A 7 21.78 3.30 -61.20
CA GLY A 7 21.20 3.52 -59.88
C GLY A 7 19.70 3.27 -59.85
N GLY A 8 19.26 2.38 -58.96
CA GLY A 8 17.88 2.31 -58.48
C GLY A 8 17.83 2.80 -57.04
N GLY A 9 17.72 4.12 -56.85
CA GLY A 9 17.43 4.71 -55.54
C GLY A 9 16.00 4.37 -55.13
N VAL A 10 15.85 3.54 -54.11
CA VAL A 10 14.57 3.38 -53.41
C VAL A 10 14.54 4.44 -52.32
N GLU A 11 13.81 5.53 -52.54
CA GLU A 11 13.41 6.45 -51.47
C GLU A 11 12.48 5.68 -50.53
N LEU A 12 13.03 5.27 -49.39
CA LEU A 12 12.25 4.84 -48.24
C LEU A 12 11.56 6.08 -47.67
N GLU A 13 10.28 6.27 -48.01
CA GLU A 13 9.40 7.18 -47.29
C GLU A 13 9.39 6.77 -45.81
N ALA A 14 10.03 7.57 -44.98
CA ALA A 14 9.99 7.43 -43.53
C ALA A 14 8.56 7.68 -43.05
N CYS A 15 7.97 6.68 -42.38
CA CYS A 15 6.71 6.85 -41.64
C CYS A 15 6.80 8.04 -40.67
N PRO A 16 5.83 8.98 -40.66
CA PRO A 16 5.86 10.14 -39.77
C PRO A 16 5.75 9.77 -38.27
N ALA A 17 5.33 8.54 -37.96
CA ALA A 17 5.15 8.03 -36.61
C ALA A 17 6.47 7.82 -35.85
N ALA A 18 7.59 7.59 -36.55
CA ALA A 18 8.89 7.34 -35.91
C ALA A 18 9.59 8.61 -35.42
N GLN A 19 9.17 9.79 -35.88
CA GLN A 19 9.76 11.08 -35.47
C GLN A 19 9.04 11.72 -34.28
N SER A 20 7.86 11.25 -33.89
CA SER A 20 7.18 11.70 -32.66
C SER A 20 7.62 10.95 -31.40
N ALA A 21 8.31 9.81 -31.54
CA ALA A 21 8.72 8.96 -30.42
C ALA A 21 10.08 9.33 -29.80
N VAL A 22 10.89 10.17 -30.47
CA VAL A 22 12.28 10.49 -30.05
C VAL A 22 12.38 11.85 -29.35
N LEU A 23 11.26 12.56 -29.20
CA LEU A 23 11.15 13.82 -28.47
C LEU A 23 10.05 13.75 -27.40
N MET A 24 9.80 12.59 -26.78
CA MET A 24 9.16 12.58 -25.44
C MET A 24 10.18 13.02 -24.40
N GLU A 25 10.43 14.32 -24.47
CA GLU A 25 10.76 15.31 -23.45
C GLU A 25 11.34 14.81 -22.12
N THR A 26 12.54 15.30 -21.82
CA THR A 26 13.23 15.35 -20.52
C THR A 26 12.41 15.98 -19.36
N GLU A 27 11.12 16.27 -19.54
CA GLU A 27 10.22 17.01 -18.65
C GLU A 27 8.92 16.27 -18.32
N SER A 28 8.66 15.05 -18.82
CA SER A 28 7.43 14.32 -18.47
C SER A 28 7.41 13.93 -16.97
N PRO A 29 6.26 14.02 -16.29
CA PRO A 29 6.18 13.71 -14.86
C PRO A 29 6.27 12.22 -14.59
N PHE A 30 6.83 11.87 -13.43
CA PHE A 30 6.77 10.54 -12.87
C PHE A 30 5.41 10.34 -12.19
N ARG A 31 4.54 9.55 -12.84
CA ARG A 31 3.17 9.30 -12.43
C ARG A 31 3.03 7.95 -11.74
N VAL A 32 2.58 7.99 -10.50
CA VAL A 32 2.26 6.82 -9.69
C VAL A 32 0.74 6.62 -9.71
N LEU A 33 0.28 5.43 -10.10
CA LEU A 33 -1.11 5.01 -9.88
C LEU A 33 -1.15 4.04 -8.69
N VAL A 34 -1.86 4.38 -7.63
CA VAL A 34 -2.06 3.52 -6.45
C VAL A 34 -3.47 2.93 -6.49
N LEU A 35 -3.55 1.61 -6.55
CA LEU A 35 -4.77 0.83 -6.54
C LEU A 35 -4.98 0.21 -5.15
N GLY A 36 -6.16 0.33 -4.56
CA GLY A 36 -6.44 -0.24 -3.24
C GLY A 36 -7.88 0.00 -2.78
N ASP A 37 -8.32 -0.71 -1.73
CA ASP A 37 -9.67 -0.53 -1.16
C ASP A 37 -9.70 0.66 -0.17
N PHE A 38 -9.53 1.86 -0.70
CA PHE A 38 -9.49 3.10 0.09
C PHE A 38 -10.83 3.46 0.75
N SER A 39 -11.94 3.02 0.18
CA SER A 39 -13.28 3.26 0.72
C SER A 39 -13.75 2.20 1.73
N GLY A 40 -12.97 1.13 1.94
CA GLY A 40 -13.31 0.01 2.82
C GLY A 40 -14.52 -0.81 2.34
N ARG A 41 -14.77 -0.84 1.04
CA ARG A 41 -15.91 -1.54 0.40
C ARG A 41 -15.90 -3.04 0.67
N ALA A 42 -14.73 -3.69 0.66
CA ALA A 42 -14.63 -5.13 0.88
C ALA A 42 -15.16 -5.52 2.27
N SER A 43 -14.87 -4.72 3.30
CA SER A 43 -15.41 -4.94 4.66
C SER A 43 -16.93 -4.88 4.74
N ARG A 44 -17.57 -4.21 3.77
CA ARG A 44 -19.02 -4.02 3.67
C ARG A 44 -19.68 -4.96 2.66
N GLY A 45 -18.91 -5.84 2.01
CA GLY A 45 -19.41 -6.75 0.97
C GLY A 45 -19.90 -6.02 -0.28
N LEU A 46 -19.33 -4.85 -0.59
CA LEU A 46 -19.67 -4.06 -1.77
C LEU A 46 -18.63 -4.34 -2.88
N CYS A 47 -19.10 -4.70 -4.07
CA CYS A 47 -18.25 -4.97 -5.23
C CYS A 47 -18.89 -4.33 -6.48
N ARG A 48 -18.18 -3.40 -7.13
CA ARG A 48 -18.60 -2.76 -8.38
C ARG A 48 -18.37 -3.70 -9.56
N THR A 49 -19.24 -3.60 -10.56
CA THR A 49 -19.11 -4.35 -11.81
C THR A 49 -19.51 -3.49 -13.01
N GLY A 50 -18.99 -3.82 -14.19
CA GLY A 50 -19.42 -3.24 -15.47
C GLY A 50 -19.33 -1.71 -15.50
N GLU A 51 -20.47 -1.05 -15.70
CA GLU A 51 -20.56 0.41 -15.82
C GLU A 51 -20.02 1.16 -14.59
N GLN A 52 -20.20 0.60 -13.39
CA GLN A 52 -19.70 1.24 -12.15
C GLN A 52 -18.16 1.29 -12.08
N LEU A 53 -17.48 0.34 -12.74
CA LEU A 53 -16.02 0.37 -12.86
C LEU A 53 -15.58 1.31 -13.99
N ALA A 54 -16.41 1.51 -15.01
CA ALA A 54 -16.12 2.43 -16.11
C ALA A 54 -16.18 3.90 -15.70
N GLU A 55 -16.95 4.21 -14.66
CA GLU A 55 -17.05 5.55 -14.06
C GLU A 55 -15.87 5.88 -13.13
N LEU A 56 -14.98 4.92 -12.86
CA LEU A 56 -13.84 5.17 -11.99
C LEU A 56 -12.84 6.11 -12.63
N THR A 57 -12.53 7.19 -11.91
CA THR A 57 -11.52 8.16 -12.27
C THR A 57 -10.47 8.23 -11.18
N PRO A 58 -9.17 8.09 -11.51
CA PRO A 58 -8.11 8.29 -10.52
C PRO A 58 -8.12 9.72 -9.99
N LEU A 59 -8.03 9.84 -8.66
CA LEU A 59 -7.96 11.12 -7.96
C LEU A 59 -6.49 11.54 -7.82
N LEU A 60 -6.14 12.71 -8.36
CA LEU A 60 -4.82 13.30 -8.13
C LEU A 60 -4.69 13.72 -6.67
N ILE A 61 -3.57 13.35 -6.05
CA ILE A 61 -3.24 13.69 -4.67
C ILE A 61 -2.09 14.68 -4.67
N GLU A 62 -2.36 15.89 -4.19
CA GLU A 62 -1.35 16.86 -3.83
C GLU A 62 -1.04 16.75 -2.33
N HIS A 63 0.17 17.14 -1.93
CA HIS A 63 0.57 17.12 -0.51
C HIS A 63 -0.41 17.88 0.39
N ALA A 64 -0.93 19.03 -0.07
CA ALA A 64 -1.86 19.86 0.71
C ALA A 64 -3.33 19.38 0.65
N SER A 65 -3.70 18.53 -0.32
CA SER A 65 -5.07 18.08 -0.53
C SER A 65 -5.35 16.68 0.02
N PHE A 66 -4.37 16.06 0.67
CA PHE A 66 -4.46 14.66 1.10
C PHE A 66 -5.71 14.36 1.94
N ASP A 67 -5.96 15.12 3.01
CA ASP A 67 -7.16 14.94 3.85
C ASP A 67 -8.45 15.26 3.09
N GLN A 68 -8.44 16.19 2.13
CA GLN A 68 -9.62 16.47 1.30
C GLN A 68 -9.96 15.30 0.38
N VAL A 69 -8.94 14.63 -0.17
CA VAL A 69 -9.13 13.41 -0.97
C VAL A 69 -9.70 12.31 -0.07
N LEU A 70 -9.15 12.11 1.13
CA LEU A 70 -9.65 11.14 2.10
C LEU A 70 -11.12 11.42 2.47
N GLU A 71 -11.46 12.66 2.79
CA GLU A 71 -12.84 13.09 3.04
C GLU A 71 -13.76 12.82 1.84
N SER A 72 -13.29 13.09 0.61
CA SER A 72 -14.08 12.87 -0.62
C SER A 72 -14.34 11.40 -0.92
N VAL A 73 -13.40 10.51 -0.60
CA VAL A 73 -13.58 9.05 -0.69
C VAL A 73 -14.58 8.58 0.37
N GLY A 74 -14.62 9.24 1.52
CA GLY A 74 -15.48 8.94 2.66
C GLY A 74 -15.38 7.48 3.12
N PRO A 75 -14.19 6.99 3.54
CA PRO A 75 -14.00 5.60 3.95
C PRO A 75 -14.97 5.17 5.05
N GLN A 76 -15.53 3.97 4.90
CA GLN A 76 -16.43 3.38 5.87
C GLN A 76 -16.09 1.93 6.12
N LEU A 77 -16.14 1.54 7.39
CA LEU A 77 -15.92 0.16 7.81
C LEU A 77 -17.11 -0.40 8.56
N LYS A 78 -17.32 -1.70 8.37
CA LYS A 78 -18.22 -2.49 9.19
C LYS A 78 -17.41 -3.56 9.92
N LEU A 79 -17.22 -3.40 11.24
CA LEU A 79 -16.47 -4.35 12.07
C LEU A 79 -17.36 -5.43 12.72
N GLY A 80 -18.67 -5.37 12.47
CA GLY A 80 -19.66 -6.28 13.01
C GLY A 80 -21.09 -5.85 12.64
N PRO A 81 -22.13 -6.55 13.12
CA PRO A 81 -23.52 -6.23 12.76
C PRO A 81 -23.93 -4.81 13.15
N GLU A 82 -23.40 -4.28 14.27
CA GLU A 82 -23.77 -2.97 14.82
C GLU A 82 -22.61 -1.95 14.85
N ILE A 83 -21.40 -2.35 14.45
CA ILE A 83 -20.20 -1.50 14.53
C ILE A 83 -19.88 -0.95 13.15
N GLY A 84 -20.32 0.28 12.90
CA GLY A 84 -19.92 1.09 11.75
C GLY A 84 -18.97 2.21 12.15
N LEU A 85 -17.91 2.41 11.37
CA LEU A 85 -16.96 3.53 11.51
C LEU A 85 -16.89 4.30 10.20
N ALA A 86 -16.72 5.61 10.28
CA ALA A 86 -16.52 6.49 9.13
C ALA A 86 -15.33 7.41 9.39
N PHE A 87 -14.57 7.71 8.34
CA PHE A 87 -13.32 8.47 8.43
C PHE A 87 -13.36 9.64 7.45
N ALA A 88 -12.84 10.80 7.88
CA ALA A 88 -12.69 11.99 7.04
C ALA A 88 -11.26 12.54 7.04
N SER A 89 -10.39 12.05 7.94
CA SER A 89 -8.97 12.38 7.97
C SER A 89 -8.13 11.25 8.58
N LEU A 90 -6.80 11.29 8.45
CA LEU A 90 -5.92 10.34 9.14
C LEU A 90 -6.06 10.40 10.67
N HIS A 91 -6.43 11.56 11.21
CA HIS A 91 -6.64 11.71 12.65
C HIS A 91 -7.83 10.89 13.17
N ASP A 92 -8.80 10.54 12.32
CA ASP A 92 -9.94 9.71 12.74
C ASP A 92 -9.55 8.24 13.00
N PHE A 93 -8.38 7.79 12.53
CA PHE A 93 -7.80 6.50 12.89
C PHE A 93 -7.05 6.53 14.23
N HIS A 94 -6.72 7.72 14.75
CA HIS A 94 -6.09 7.87 16.07
C HIS A 94 -7.10 7.54 17.19
N PRO A 95 -6.69 7.00 18.35
CA PRO A 95 -7.58 6.75 19.48
C PRO A 95 -8.41 7.97 19.88
N ASP A 96 -7.81 9.16 19.92
CA ASP A 96 -8.55 10.42 20.21
C ASP A 96 -9.64 10.72 19.16
N GLY A 97 -9.36 10.43 17.88
CA GLY A 97 -10.34 10.52 16.80
C GLY A 97 -11.46 9.49 16.95
N LEU A 98 -11.09 8.23 17.20
CA LEU A 98 -12.01 7.11 17.41
C LEU A 98 -12.94 7.32 18.60
N CYS A 99 -12.47 8.00 19.66
CA CYS A 99 -13.31 8.34 20.81
C CYS A 99 -14.54 9.19 20.44
N ARG A 100 -14.54 9.87 19.28
CA ARG A 100 -15.67 10.66 18.76
C ARG A 100 -16.71 9.80 18.03
N GLN A 101 -16.39 8.55 17.73
CA GLN A 101 -17.29 7.62 17.05
C GLN A 101 -18.43 7.15 17.98
N ALA A 102 -19.59 6.86 17.39
CA ALA A 102 -20.81 6.54 18.14
C ALA A 102 -20.65 5.33 19.08
N ILE A 103 -19.80 4.36 18.72
CA ILE A 103 -19.54 3.16 19.53
C ILE A 103 -18.95 3.47 20.92
N PHE A 104 -18.18 4.56 21.06
CA PHE A 104 -17.58 4.95 22.34
C PHE A 104 -18.48 5.88 23.16
N ALA A 105 -19.52 6.46 22.57
CA ALA A 105 -20.33 7.52 23.19
C ALA A 105 -20.95 7.10 24.54
N ARG A 106 -21.40 5.84 24.66
CA ARG A 106 -22.00 5.30 25.89
C ARG A 106 -21.00 5.25 27.05
N LEU A 107 -19.78 4.75 26.80
CA LEU A 107 -18.74 4.62 27.82
C LEU A 107 -18.23 5.99 28.28
N PHE A 108 -18.01 6.93 27.34
CA PHE A 108 -17.61 8.29 27.69
C PHE A 108 -18.70 9.06 28.44
N SER A 109 -19.97 8.85 28.10
CA SER A 109 -21.09 9.44 28.84
C SER A 109 -21.16 8.90 30.27
N ALA A 110 -20.96 7.60 30.46
CA ALA A 110 -20.90 6.97 31.79
C ALA A 110 -19.71 7.50 32.62
N ARG A 111 -18.51 7.60 32.01
CA ARG A 111 -17.32 8.19 32.64
C ARG A 111 -17.59 9.61 33.12
N ARG A 112 -18.17 10.47 32.27
CA ARG A 112 -18.49 11.86 32.61
C ARG A 112 -19.51 11.95 33.73
N ALA A 113 -20.60 11.18 33.67
CA ALA A 113 -21.63 11.17 34.70
C ALA A 113 -21.06 10.76 36.08
N LEU A 114 -20.16 9.78 36.11
CA LEU A 114 -19.49 9.34 37.34
C LEU A 114 -18.59 10.45 37.91
N LEU A 115 -17.74 11.07 37.08
CA LEU A 115 -16.87 12.17 37.51
C LEU A 115 -17.66 13.36 38.04
N GLU A 116 -18.77 13.72 37.37
CA GLU A 116 -19.65 14.78 37.84
C GLU A 116 -20.36 14.42 39.17
N ALA A 117 -20.77 13.16 39.35
CA ALA A 117 -21.38 12.70 40.60
C ALA A 117 -20.40 12.78 41.79
N ILE A 118 -19.13 12.42 41.56
CA ILE A 118 -18.04 12.54 42.53
C ILE A 118 -17.84 14.01 42.92
N LEU A 119 -17.75 14.91 41.94
CA LEU A 119 -17.54 16.34 42.16
C LEU A 119 -18.71 17.02 42.90
N ARG A 120 -19.95 16.63 42.62
CA ARG A 120 -21.15 17.28 43.19
C ARG A 120 -21.51 16.79 44.58
N SER A 121 -21.50 15.47 44.79
CA SER A 121 -22.13 14.88 45.97
C SER A 121 -21.14 14.54 47.08
N GLY A 122 -19.88 14.20 46.74
CA GLY A 122 -18.96 13.57 47.69
C GLY A 122 -19.55 12.33 48.38
N GLN A 123 -20.68 11.79 47.90
CA GLN A 123 -21.42 10.70 48.54
C GLN A 123 -21.03 9.34 47.97
N GLY A 124 -20.31 8.57 48.80
CA GLY A 124 -19.68 7.31 48.44
C GLY A 124 -18.26 7.22 49.03
N SER A 125 -17.71 6.01 49.11
CA SER A 125 -16.31 5.84 49.51
C SER A 125 -15.39 6.17 48.32
N PRO A 126 -14.26 6.86 48.53
CA PRO A 126 -13.21 7.04 47.51
C PRO A 126 -12.84 5.73 46.80
N GLU A 127 -12.82 4.62 47.54
CA GLU A 127 -12.54 3.29 47.02
C GLU A 127 -13.61 2.82 46.01
N ALA A 128 -14.89 3.07 46.31
CA ALA A 128 -16.01 2.64 45.48
C ALA A 128 -16.00 3.34 44.11
N TRP A 129 -15.84 4.66 44.08
CA TRP A 129 -15.79 5.38 42.80
C TRP A 129 -14.49 5.10 42.04
N SER A 130 -13.37 4.90 42.72
CA SER A 130 -12.11 4.50 42.07
C SER A 130 -12.24 3.16 41.36
N THR A 131 -12.93 2.20 41.99
CA THR A 131 -13.21 0.87 41.41
C THR A 131 -14.11 1.00 40.18
N GLN A 132 -15.19 1.78 40.27
CA GLN A 132 -16.10 2.02 39.14
C GLN A 132 -15.40 2.72 37.98
N LEU A 133 -14.59 3.74 38.26
CA LEU A 133 -13.83 4.44 37.22
C LEU A 133 -12.83 3.48 36.56
N ALA A 134 -12.10 2.67 37.34
CA ALA A 134 -11.17 1.68 36.80
C ALA A 134 -11.87 0.65 35.90
N GLU A 135 -13.08 0.22 36.24
CA GLU A 135 -13.87 -0.70 35.40
C GLU A 135 -14.27 -0.05 34.06
N ILE A 136 -14.68 1.23 34.08
CA ILE A 136 -15.00 1.99 32.87
C ILE A 136 -13.76 2.15 31.99
N GLU A 137 -12.64 2.60 32.57
CA GLU A 137 -11.36 2.80 31.85
C GLU A 137 -10.85 1.48 31.24
N LYS A 138 -10.94 0.37 31.99
CA LYS A 138 -10.62 -0.96 31.48
C LYS A 138 -11.49 -1.34 30.29
N THR A 139 -12.81 -1.19 30.41
CA THR A 139 -13.75 -1.50 29.33
C THR A 139 -13.49 -0.64 28.08
N LEU A 140 -13.14 0.63 28.28
CA LEU A 140 -12.82 1.57 27.20
C LEU A 140 -11.53 1.17 26.49
N GLY A 141 -10.48 0.82 27.25
CA GLY A 141 -9.23 0.30 26.70
C GLY A 141 -9.41 -1.03 25.95
N ASP A 142 -10.20 -1.96 26.48
CA ASP A 142 -10.48 -3.24 25.83
C ASP A 142 -11.26 -3.05 24.51
N LEU A 143 -12.26 -2.16 24.51
CA LEU A 143 -12.98 -1.80 23.29
C LEU A 143 -12.04 -1.13 22.27
N MET A 144 -11.23 -0.16 22.69
CA MET A 144 -10.28 0.52 21.80
C MET A 144 -9.30 -0.46 21.16
N ARG A 145 -8.69 -1.37 21.94
CA ARG A 145 -7.82 -2.43 21.40
C ARG A 145 -8.56 -3.32 20.41
N SER A 146 -9.79 -3.73 20.72
CA SER A 146 -10.59 -4.56 19.82
C SER A 146 -10.86 -3.89 18.46
N VAL A 147 -11.02 -2.56 18.43
CA VAL A 147 -11.16 -1.79 17.19
C VAL A 147 -9.83 -1.68 16.46
N LEU A 148 -8.77 -1.22 17.14
CA LEU A 148 -7.45 -1.01 16.55
C LEU A 148 -6.83 -2.28 15.98
N HIS A 149 -7.11 -3.44 16.60
CA HIS A 149 -6.57 -4.74 16.19
C HIS A 149 -7.54 -5.54 15.32
N HIS A 150 -8.68 -4.97 14.95
CA HIS A 150 -9.59 -5.64 14.02
C HIS A 150 -8.96 -5.69 12.62
N PRO A 151 -8.91 -6.85 11.94
CA PRO A 151 -8.24 -6.98 10.64
C PRO A 151 -8.73 -5.97 9.58
N ALA A 152 -10.05 -5.77 9.48
CA ALA A 152 -10.62 -4.80 8.54
C ALA A 152 -10.25 -3.33 8.90
N PHE A 153 -10.07 -3.01 10.18
CA PHE A 153 -9.61 -1.69 10.60
C PHE A 153 -8.14 -1.49 10.27
N GLN A 154 -7.28 -2.45 10.64
CA GLN A 154 -5.85 -2.41 10.32
C GLN A 154 -5.61 -2.33 8.81
N ALA A 155 -6.36 -3.08 7.99
CA ALA A 155 -6.22 -3.04 6.54
C ALA A 155 -6.49 -1.63 5.99
N LEU A 156 -7.59 -0.99 6.41
CA LEU A 156 -7.92 0.36 5.97
C LEU A 156 -6.94 1.41 6.52
N GLU A 157 -6.58 1.32 7.80
CA GLU A 157 -5.60 2.23 8.41
C GLU A 157 -4.24 2.11 7.71
N ALA A 158 -3.78 0.88 7.43
CA ALA A 158 -2.52 0.62 6.73
C ALA A 158 -2.55 1.16 5.29
N THR A 159 -3.68 1.03 4.60
CA THR A 159 -3.88 1.56 3.25
C THR A 159 -3.71 3.09 3.24
N TRP A 160 -4.44 3.80 4.10
CA TRP A 160 -4.37 5.26 4.16
C TRP A 160 -3.05 5.79 4.69
N ARG A 161 -2.45 5.14 5.70
CA ARG A 161 -1.14 5.54 6.23
C ARG A 161 0.00 5.20 5.28
N GLY A 162 -0.09 4.11 4.52
CA GLY A 162 0.89 3.77 3.48
C GLY A 162 0.90 4.81 2.36
N LEU A 163 -0.28 5.25 1.93
CA LEU A 163 -0.39 6.37 0.99
C LEU A 163 0.10 7.69 1.61
N GLY A 164 -0.26 7.98 2.87
CA GLY A 164 0.26 9.14 3.61
C GLY A 164 1.78 9.14 3.68
N PHE A 165 2.39 7.99 3.94
CA PHE A 165 3.85 7.80 3.92
C PHE A 165 4.47 8.19 2.57
N LEU A 166 3.84 7.85 1.43
CA LEU A 166 4.32 8.30 0.11
C LEU A 166 4.19 9.81 -0.06
N VAL A 167 3.02 10.36 0.25
CA VAL A 167 2.69 11.77 0.02
C VAL A 167 3.58 12.68 0.86
N GLU A 168 3.75 12.39 2.15
CA GLU A 168 4.60 13.18 3.06
C GLU A 168 6.07 13.16 2.63
N ARG A 169 6.56 12.02 2.14
CA ARG A 169 7.99 11.84 1.86
C ARG A 169 8.42 12.21 0.43
N LEU A 170 7.54 12.06 -0.55
CA LEU A 170 7.80 12.48 -1.94
C LEU A 170 7.31 13.90 -2.23
N GLN A 171 6.43 14.46 -1.38
CA GLN A 171 5.84 15.80 -1.54
C GLN A 171 5.41 16.08 -2.99
N PRO A 172 4.40 15.35 -3.52
CA PRO A 172 3.99 15.40 -4.93
C PRO A 172 3.84 16.82 -5.46
N ASP A 173 4.35 17.04 -6.67
CA ASP A 173 4.39 18.31 -7.36
C ASP A 173 4.14 18.13 -8.88
N ARG A 174 4.61 19.06 -9.71
CA ARG A 174 4.47 18.91 -11.17
C ARG A 174 5.34 17.81 -11.77
N ARG A 175 6.44 17.42 -11.10
CA ARG A 175 7.36 16.38 -11.56
C ARG A 175 7.00 15.01 -11.03
N ILE A 176 6.48 14.90 -9.82
CA ILE A 176 5.99 13.63 -9.24
C ILE A 176 4.52 13.76 -8.93
N GLN A 177 3.69 12.93 -9.59
CA GLN A 177 2.24 12.96 -9.43
C GLN A 177 1.76 11.62 -8.88
N ILE A 178 0.97 11.64 -7.82
CA ILE A 178 0.38 10.44 -7.23
C ILE A 178 -1.12 10.46 -7.48
N TYR A 179 -1.64 9.38 -8.05
CA TYR A 179 -3.06 9.18 -8.32
C TYR A 179 -3.55 8.00 -7.50
N LEU A 180 -4.70 8.16 -6.84
CA LEU A 180 -5.41 7.10 -6.15
C LEU A 180 -6.56 6.60 -6.98
N MET A 181 -6.75 5.29 -7.04
CA MET A 181 -7.96 4.66 -7.58
C MET A 181 -8.51 3.68 -6.55
N ASP A 182 -9.66 4.04 -5.97
CA ASP A 182 -10.40 3.19 -5.03
C ASP A 182 -10.92 1.96 -5.79
N LEU A 183 -10.29 0.81 -5.58
CA LEU A 183 -10.53 -0.45 -6.27
C LEU A 183 -10.12 -1.62 -5.37
N SER A 184 -11.06 -2.50 -5.03
CA SER A 184 -10.74 -3.68 -4.22
C SER A 184 -10.08 -4.77 -5.07
N LYS A 185 -9.34 -5.67 -4.42
CA LYS A 185 -8.71 -6.83 -5.10
C LYS A 185 -9.75 -7.73 -5.78
N GLU A 186 -10.93 -7.87 -5.16
CA GLU A 186 -12.04 -8.67 -5.70
C GLU A 186 -12.64 -8.05 -6.96
N GLU A 187 -12.84 -6.73 -6.97
CA GLU A 187 -13.29 -5.99 -8.15
C GLU A 187 -12.28 -6.13 -9.30
N LEU A 188 -10.99 -5.96 -8.98
CA LEU A 188 -9.88 -6.13 -9.92
C LEU A 188 -9.85 -7.56 -10.50
N ALA A 189 -9.95 -8.58 -9.64
CA ALA A 189 -9.93 -9.98 -10.06
C ALA A 189 -11.13 -10.35 -10.94
N THR A 190 -12.30 -9.81 -10.60
CA THR A 190 -13.56 -10.06 -11.31
C THR A 190 -13.53 -9.40 -12.70
N ASP A 191 -13.12 -8.14 -12.80
CA ASP A 191 -13.11 -7.42 -14.08
C ASP A 191 -12.00 -7.90 -15.02
N LEU A 192 -10.84 -8.32 -14.49
CA LEU A 192 -9.77 -8.93 -15.29
C LEU A 192 -10.03 -10.41 -15.62
N SER A 193 -11.17 -10.97 -15.20
CA SER A 193 -11.49 -12.38 -15.45
C SER A 193 -11.67 -12.83 -16.91
N PRO A 194 -12.13 -11.98 -17.85
CA PRO A 194 -12.28 -12.36 -19.25
C PRO A 194 -10.99 -12.87 -19.88
N ALA A 195 -11.13 -13.77 -20.86
CA ALA A 195 -9.97 -14.33 -21.58
C ALA A 195 -9.31 -13.30 -22.50
N GLU A 196 -10.13 -12.44 -23.12
CA GLU A 196 -9.71 -11.32 -23.96
C GLU A 196 -9.60 -10.05 -23.10
N PRO A 197 -8.38 -9.49 -22.90
CA PRO A 197 -8.19 -8.32 -22.06
C PRO A 197 -9.01 -7.09 -22.49
N GLU A 198 -9.35 -6.96 -23.77
CA GLU A 198 -10.12 -5.86 -24.33
C GLU A 198 -11.58 -5.80 -23.82
N GLN A 199 -12.07 -6.91 -23.25
CA GLN A 199 -13.39 -6.97 -22.64
C GLN A 199 -13.39 -6.37 -21.22
N SER A 200 -12.24 -6.32 -20.56
CA SER A 200 -12.08 -5.69 -19.24
C SER A 200 -12.16 -4.17 -19.36
N VAL A 201 -12.90 -3.56 -18.44
CA VAL A 201 -13.00 -2.11 -18.35
C VAL A 201 -11.72 -1.54 -17.76
N LEU A 202 -11.20 -2.14 -16.69
CA LEU A 202 -9.99 -1.70 -16.01
C LEU A 202 -8.76 -1.87 -16.90
N TYR A 203 -8.67 -2.95 -17.67
CA TYR A 203 -7.57 -3.16 -18.60
C TYR A 203 -7.48 -2.00 -19.59
N ARG A 204 -8.59 -1.63 -20.22
CA ARG A 204 -8.64 -0.50 -21.16
C ARG A 204 -8.38 0.83 -20.48
N ALA A 205 -8.94 1.06 -19.29
CA ALA A 205 -8.79 2.30 -18.57
C ALA A 205 -7.34 2.57 -18.14
N VAL A 206 -6.67 1.55 -17.57
CA VAL A 206 -5.29 1.69 -17.08
C VAL A 206 -4.27 1.65 -18.23
N ALA A 207 -4.52 0.85 -19.27
CA ALA A 207 -3.66 0.78 -20.45
C ALA A 207 -3.73 2.03 -21.36
N GLU A 208 -4.83 2.77 -21.32
CA GLU A 208 -5.07 3.97 -22.13
C GLU A 208 -5.47 5.14 -21.21
N PRO A 209 -4.52 5.76 -20.49
CA PRO A 209 -4.79 6.79 -19.49
C PRO A 209 -5.48 8.04 -20.05
N GLU A 210 -5.46 8.24 -21.37
CA GLU A 210 -6.28 9.24 -22.07
C GLU A 210 -7.76 9.12 -21.69
N ARG A 211 -8.25 7.88 -21.52
CA ARG A 211 -9.64 7.59 -21.17
C ARG A 211 -9.99 7.99 -19.74
N LEU A 212 -8.99 8.10 -18.87
CA LEU A 212 -9.15 8.47 -17.46
C LEU A 212 -9.10 9.99 -17.25
N GLY A 213 -9.03 10.78 -18.31
CA GLY A 213 -8.95 12.24 -18.22
C GLY A 213 -7.58 12.76 -17.74
N CYS A 214 -6.56 11.90 -17.69
CA CYS A 214 -5.23 12.23 -17.16
C CYS A 214 -4.33 13.01 -18.16
N GLY A 215 -4.90 13.68 -19.17
CA GLY A 215 -4.13 14.49 -20.12
C GLY A 215 -3.16 13.71 -21.02
N GLY A 216 -3.40 12.41 -21.24
CA GLY A 216 -2.69 11.57 -22.21
C GLY A 216 -1.22 11.26 -21.93
N GLN A 217 -0.79 11.35 -20.67
CA GLN A 217 0.55 10.87 -20.26
C GLN A 217 0.42 9.52 -19.55
N THR A 218 1.39 8.64 -19.78
CA THR A 218 1.42 7.26 -19.29
C THR A 218 1.72 7.17 -17.80
N TRP A 219 1.40 6.03 -17.20
CA TRP A 219 1.83 5.70 -15.85
C TRP A 219 3.33 5.40 -15.85
N SER A 220 4.03 5.79 -14.78
CA SER A 220 5.43 5.44 -14.57
C SER A 220 5.59 4.19 -13.70
N VAL A 221 4.65 3.98 -12.78
CA VAL A 221 4.53 2.78 -11.95
C VAL A 221 3.08 2.63 -11.49
N ILE A 222 2.60 1.39 -11.42
CA ILE A 222 1.31 1.02 -10.87
C ILE A 222 1.57 0.26 -9.57
N ALA A 223 1.14 0.80 -8.43
CA ALA A 223 1.23 0.15 -7.14
C ALA A 223 -0.11 -0.48 -6.77
N GLY A 224 -0.11 -1.80 -6.56
CA GLY A 224 -1.23 -2.50 -5.93
C GLY A 224 -1.04 -2.53 -4.43
N ASP A 225 -1.92 -1.88 -3.67
CA ASP A 225 -2.04 -2.11 -2.24
C ASP A 225 -2.83 -3.40 -1.96
N TYR A 226 -2.27 -4.51 -2.44
CA TYR A 226 -2.83 -5.84 -2.30
C TYR A 226 -1.77 -6.82 -1.81
N ALA A 227 -2.19 -7.75 -0.95
CA ALA A 227 -1.40 -8.92 -0.57
C ALA A 227 -1.71 -10.08 -1.52
N PHE A 228 -0.74 -10.49 -2.34
CA PHE A 228 -0.83 -11.68 -3.16
C PHE A 228 -0.30 -12.90 -2.40
N GLN A 229 -1.10 -13.95 -2.36
CA GLN A 229 -0.79 -15.23 -1.77
C GLN A 229 -0.13 -16.13 -2.82
N PRO A 230 0.69 -17.11 -2.40
CA PRO A 230 1.28 -18.08 -3.30
C PRO A 230 0.25 -19.18 -3.65
N SER A 231 -0.84 -18.75 -4.30
CA SER A 231 -2.03 -19.55 -4.61
C SER A 231 -2.34 -19.57 -6.11
N LEU A 232 -3.16 -20.53 -6.53
CA LEU A 232 -3.60 -20.67 -7.93
C LEU A 232 -4.35 -19.42 -8.42
N GLU A 233 -5.21 -18.86 -7.58
CA GLU A 233 -6.04 -17.70 -7.92
C GLU A 233 -5.18 -16.46 -8.13
N ASP A 234 -4.26 -16.20 -7.20
CA ASP A 234 -3.39 -15.03 -7.25
C ASP A 234 -2.33 -15.15 -8.36
N GLY A 235 -1.81 -16.35 -8.63
CA GLY A 235 -0.94 -16.58 -9.78
C GLY A 235 -1.62 -16.23 -11.11
N ARG A 236 -2.92 -16.58 -11.26
CA ARG A 236 -3.70 -16.21 -12.46
C ARG A 236 -3.97 -14.72 -12.54
N LEU A 237 -4.29 -14.08 -11.43
CA LEU A 237 -4.50 -12.63 -11.38
C LEU A 237 -3.23 -11.87 -11.72
N LEU A 238 -2.09 -12.28 -11.15
CA LEU A 238 -0.77 -11.71 -11.47
C LEU A 238 -0.42 -11.86 -12.95
N GLY A 239 -0.78 -12.97 -13.60
CA GLY A 239 -0.59 -13.13 -15.05
C GLY A 239 -1.39 -12.14 -15.89
N ARG A 240 -2.61 -11.80 -15.46
CA ARG A 240 -3.42 -10.75 -16.11
C ARG A 240 -2.85 -9.36 -15.85
N LEU A 241 -2.39 -9.10 -14.63
CA LEU A 241 -1.74 -7.84 -14.26
C LEU A 241 -0.41 -7.64 -14.97
N ALA A 242 0.36 -8.71 -15.22
CA ALA A 242 1.57 -8.65 -16.03
C ALA A 242 1.27 -8.13 -17.44
N ARG A 243 0.22 -8.66 -18.10
CA ARG A 243 -0.23 -8.19 -19.41
C ARG A 243 -0.69 -6.74 -19.38
N LEU A 244 -1.43 -6.35 -18.34
CA LEU A 244 -1.86 -4.96 -18.14
C LEU A 244 -0.65 -4.01 -18.00
N ALA A 245 0.29 -4.36 -17.12
CA ALA A 245 1.50 -3.58 -16.84
C ALA A 245 2.35 -3.40 -18.11
N ALA A 246 2.58 -4.50 -18.84
CA ALA A 246 3.29 -4.48 -20.12
C ALA A 246 2.59 -3.60 -21.16
N ARG A 247 1.27 -3.68 -21.27
CA ARG A 247 0.48 -2.88 -22.22
C ARG A 247 0.46 -1.39 -21.86
N ALA A 248 0.45 -1.08 -20.56
CA ALA A 248 0.50 0.28 -20.02
C ALA A 248 1.90 0.90 -20.09
N GLY A 249 2.95 0.10 -20.31
CA GLY A 249 4.33 0.55 -20.26
C GLY A 249 4.77 0.96 -18.85
N ALA A 250 4.14 0.39 -17.82
CA ALA A 250 4.35 0.76 -16.42
C ALA A 250 4.41 -0.50 -15.54
N PRO A 251 5.45 -0.72 -14.74
CA PRO A 251 5.53 -1.91 -13.90
C PRO A 251 4.45 -1.90 -12.83
N PHE A 252 3.93 -3.09 -12.55
CA PHE A 252 3.06 -3.34 -11.41
C PHE A 252 3.90 -3.80 -10.21
N VAL A 253 3.78 -3.11 -9.08
CA VAL A 253 4.44 -3.46 -7.82
C VAL A 253 3.44 -3.71 -6.70
N SER A 254 3.60 -4.80 -5.95
CA SER A 254 2.67 -5.20 -4.88
C SER A 254 3.35 -6.04 -3.80
N GLU A 255 2.65 -6.32 -2.71
CA GLU A 255 3.05 -7.30 -1.70
C GLU A 255 2.89 -8.74 -2.19
N PHE A 256 3.81 -9.60 -1.78
CA PHE A 256 3.64 -11.06 -1.82
C PHE A 256 3.81 -11.64 -0.42
N ALA A 257 2.90 -12.53 -0.04
CA ALA A 257 2.91 -13.14 1.28
C ALA A 257 4.15 -14.02 1.47
N ALA A 258 4.75 -13.94 2.64
CA ALA A 258 5.89 -14.76 3.05
C ALA A 258 5.43 -16.15 3.51
N GLU A 259 4.65 -16.84 2.67
CA GLU A 259 4.09 -18.17 2.93
C GLU A 259 4.62 -19.20 1.92
N PRO A 260 4.66 -20.50 2.29
CA PRO A 260 5.01 -21.55 1.34
C PRO A 260 4.01 -21.62 0.18
N MET A 261 4.52 -21.84 -1.04
CA MET A 261 3.69 -22.06 -2.22
C MET A 261 2.88 -23.34 -2.09
N ALA A 262 1.57 -23.25 -2.32
CA ALA A 262 0.72 -24.42 -2.39
C ALA A 262 1.12 -25.31 -3.60
N PRO A 263 1.14 -26.65 -3.49
CA PRO A 263 1.55 -27.52 -4.59
C PRO A 263 0.77 -27.28 -5.90
N GLU A 264 -0.53 -26.99 -5.80
CA GLU A 264 -1.39 -26.66 -6.94
C GLU A 264 -1.05 -25.32 -7.62
N ALA A 265 -0.36 -24.41 -6.91
CA ALA A 265 0.06 -23.11 -7.42
C ALA A 265 1.42 -23.15 -8.12
N GLU A 266 2.25 -24.17 -7.86
CA GLU A 266 3.63 -24.25 -8.40
C GLU A 266 3.68 -24.20 -9.93
N GLN A 267 2.79 -24.93 -10.62
CA GLN A 267 2.74 -24.92 -12.08
C GLN A 267 2.34 -23.54 -12.60
N THR A 268 1.34 -22.92 -11.97
CA THR A 268 0.86 -21.59 -12.36
C THR A 268 1.92 -20.52 -12.13
N TRP A 269 2.65 -20.61 -11.01
CA TRP A 269 3.78 -19.73 -10.73
C TRP A 269 4.89 -19.88 -11.77
N ARG A 270 5.27 -21.12 -12.12
CA ARG A 270 6.27 -21.36 -13.18
C ARG A 270 5.82 -20.83 -14.54
N GLU A 271 4.56 -21.02 -14.92
CA GLU A 271 4.00 -20.49 -16.16
C GLU A 271 3.96 -18.96 -16.17
N LEU A 272 3.53 -18.34 -15.06
CA LEU A 272 3.54 -16.89 -14.88
C LEU A 272 4.94 -16.32 -15.11
N ARG A 273 5.95 -16.87 -14.43
CA ARG A 273 7.33 -16.37 -14.52
C ARG A 273 7.98 -16.56 -15.90
N ALA A 274 7.47 -17.50 -16.69
CA ALA A 274 7.93 -17.74 -18.06
C ALA A 274 7.30 -16.78 -19.09
N MET A 275 6.30 -16.00 -18.71
CA MET A 275 5.69 -15.00 -19.60
C MET A 275 6.68 -13.87 -19.89
N PRO A 276 6.76 -13.34 -21.13
CA PRO A 276 7.53 -12.13 -21.42
C PRO A 276 7.09 -10.95 -20.55
N GLU A 277 5.79 -10.86 -20.26
CA GLU A 277 5.21 -9.79 -19.46
C GLU A 277 5.55 -9.89 -17.97
N ALA A 278 6.09 -11.03 -17.49
CA ALA A 278 6.53 -11.20 -16.11
C ALA A 278 7.61 -10.18 -15.71
N ALA A 279 8.37 -9.66 -16.68
CA ALA A 279 9.35 -8.61 -16.48
C ALA A 279 8.75 -7.29 -15.93
N TRP A 280 7.44 -7.09 -16.10
CA TRP A 280 6.71 -5.89 -15.67
C TRP A 280 6.08 -6.03 -14.29
N VAL A 281 6.30 -7.14 -13.57
CA VAL A 281 5.74 -7.37 -12.24
C VAL A 281 6.86 -7.51 -11.22
N GLY A 282 6.86 -6.62 -10.22
CA GLY A 282 7.73 -6.67 -9.07
C GLY A 282 6.94 -6.98 -7.80
N LEU A 283 7.32 -8.02 -7.07
CA LEU A 283 6.62 -8.41 -5.84
C LEU A 283 7.55 -8.33 -4.64
N ALA A 284 7.18 -7.55 -3.64
CA ALA A 284 8.00 -7.28 -2.47
C ALA A 284 7.48 -7.98 -1.21
N LEU A 285 8.40 -8.28 -0.29
CA LEU A 285 8.09 -8.83 1.04
C LEU A 285 9.20 -8.52 2.05
N PRO A 286 8.92 -8.53 3.35
CA PRO A 286 7.60 -8.55 3.95
C PRO A 286 7.08 -7.10 4.08
N ARG A 287 6.03 -6.89 4.87
CA ARG A 287 5.52 -5.55 5.22
C ARG A 287 6.49 -4.77 6.10
N PHE A 288 6.24 -3.48 6.30
CA PHE A 288 7.04 -2.63 7.19
C PHE A 288 6.16 -1.80 8.14
N LEU A 289 6.72 -1.36 9.27
CA LEU A 289 5.95 -0.71 10.33
C LEU A 289 5.57 0.73 9.91
N LEU A 290 4.27 1.05 9.95
CA LEU A 290 3.75 2.37 9.55
C LEU A 290 3.63 3.37 10.69
N ARG A 291 3.40 2.91 11.92
CA ARG A 291 3.31 3.76 13.11
C ARG A 291 3.80 3.06 14.36
N LEU A 292 4.19 3.84 15.36
CA LEU A 292 4.38 3.31 16.71
C LEU A 292 3.02 2.93 17.34
N PRO A 293 3.02 1.99 18.29
CA PRO A 293 1.85 1.72 19.09
C PRO A 293 1.51 2.89 20.02
N TYR A 294 0.24 3.03 20.36
CA TYR A 294 -0.21 4.05 21.30
C TYR A 294 0.09 3.64 22.75
N GLY A 295 0.68 4.55 23.52
CA GLY A 295 1.08 4.32 24.90
C GLY A 295 1.93 5.46 25.46
N GLU A 296 2.08 5.52 26.79
CA GLU A 296 2.77 6.61 27.48
C GLU A 296 4.26 6.72 27.09
N ARG A 297 4.89 5.58 26.77
CA ARG A 297 6.31 5.48 26.36
C ARG A 297 6.52 5.55 24.84
N ALA A 298 5.44 5.58 24.06
CA ALA A 298 5.47 5.61 22.61
C ALA A 298 4.63 6.80 22.12
N GLU A 299 3.46 6.56 21.53
CA GLU A 299 2.57 7.62 21.07
C GLU A 299 1.43 7.87 22.08
N PRO A 300 1.45 8.96 22.88
CA PRO A 300 0.48 9.16 23.96
C PRO A 300 -0.92 9.54 23.46
N VAL A 301 -1.95 9.07 24.16
CA VAL A 301 -3.36 9.40 23.89
C VAL A 301 -3.83 10.49 24.87
N ALA A 302 -4.45 11.55 24.36
CA ALA A 302 -4.85 12.69 25.19
C ALA A 302 -6.17 12.46 25.96
N THR A 303 -7.11 11.72 25.36
CA THR A 303 -8.49 11.61 25.86
C THR A 303 -8.61 10.76 27.13
N PHE A 304 -7.79 9.71 27.24
CA PHE A 304 -7.76 8.80 28.38
C PHE A 304 -6.44 8.03 28.43
N ARG A 305 -6.12 7.44 29.59
CA ARG A 305 -4.92 6.60 29.73
C ARG A 305 -5.12 5.32 28.92
N PHE A 306 -4.27 5.12 27.92
CA PHE A 306 -4.39 4.00 27.00
C PHE A 306 -3.02 3.36 26.72
N GLU A 307 -3.00 2.03 26.70
CA GLU A 307 -1.86 1.23 26.26
C GLU A 307 -2.39 0.22 25.24
N GLU A 308 -1.97 0.38 23.98
CA GLU A 308 -2.41 -0.45 22.86
C GLU A 308 -1.85 -1.87 22.97
N MET A 309 -0.57 -1.98 23.30
CA MET A 309 0.14 -3.26 23.27
C MET A 309 0.03 -4.02 24.59
N SER A 310 -0.10 -5.33 24.46
CA SER A 310 0.16 -6.25 25.57
C SER A 310 1.67 -6.28 25.92
N ALA A 311 2.00 -6.76 27.11
CA ALA A 311 3.38 -7.00 27.53
C ALA A 311 3.58 -8.52 27.73
N PRO A 312 4.32 -9.23 26.85
CA PRO A 312 5.03 -8.72 25.66
C PRO A 312 4.09 -8.40 24.48
N PRO A 313 4.49 -7.51 23.56
CA PRO A 313 3.66 -7.08 22.43
C PRO A 313 3.48 -8.20 21.41
N ARG A 314 2.26 -8.38 20.91
CA ARG A 314 1.97 -9.41 19.90
C ARG A 314 2.26 -8.90 18.51
N HIS A 315 2.87 -9.74 17.68
CA HIS A 315 3.31 -9.36 16.33
C HIS A 315 2.16 -8.85 15.44
N ALA A 316 0.98 -9.49 15.50
CA ALA A 316 -0.18 -9.12 14.70
C ALA A 316 -0.90 -7.83 15.16
N GLU A 317 -0.59 -7.32 16.36
CA GLU A 317 -1.20 -6.09 16.89
C GLU A 317 -0.57 -4.83 16.27
N TYR A 318 0.62 -4.94 15.65
CA TYR A 318 1.28 -3.82 14.98
C TYR A 318 0.61 -3.47 13.64
N LEU A 319 0.67 -2.20 13.26
CA LEU A 319 0.18 -1.75 11.97
C LEU A 319 1.27 -1.87 10.90
N TRP A 320 1.22 -2.98 10.17
CA TRP A 320 2.12 -3.29 9.05
C TRP A 320 1.57 -2.76 7.73
N GLY A 321 2.41 -2.04 6.98
CA GLY A 321 2.11 -1.47 5.68
C GLY A 321 2.66 -2.28 4.52
N ASN A 322 1.95 -2.22 3.41
CA ASN A 322 2.31 -2.91 2.17
C ASN A 322 3.68 -2.41 1.63
N PRO A 323 4.62 -3.30 1.31
CA PRO A 323 5.94 -2.93 0.80
C PRO A 323 5.91 -2.27 -0.60
N CYS A 324 4.77 -2.26 -1.31
CA CYS A 324 4.63 -1.50 -2.56
C CYS A 324 4.92 0.00 -2.34
N TYR A 325 4.51 0.55 -1.19
CA TYR A 325 4.80 1.93 -0.80
C TYR A 325 6.30 2.19 -0.65
N ALA A 326 7.05 1.24 -0.07
CA ALA A 326 8.51 1.32 0.00
C ALA A 326 9.14 1.29 -1.40
N CYS A 327 8.66 0.42 -2.29
CA CYS A 327 9.16 0.32 -3.66
C CYS A 327 8.91 1.61 -4.45
N VAL A 328 7.69 2.16 -4.40
CA VAL A 328 7.34 3.42 -5.08
C VAL A 328 8.14 4.59 -4.52
N TYR A 329 8.30 4.68 -3.20
CA TYR A 329 9.13 5.72 -2.59
C TYR A 329 10.55 5.69 -3.14
N LEU A 330 11.20 4.51 -3.16
CA LEU A 330 12.57 4.37 -3.66
C LEU A 330 12.67 4.73 -5.16
N LEU A 331 11.70 4.35 -5.99
CA LEU A 331 11.63 4.76 -7.39
C LEU A 331 11.47 6.27 -7.54
N GLY A 332 10.52 6.88 -6.81
CA GLY A 332 10.26 8.32 -6.82
C GLY A 332 11.49 9.12 -6.39
N ARG A 333 12.15 8.73 -5.29
CA ARG A 333 13.40 9.36 -4.81
C ARG A 333 14.54 9.25 -5.82
N THR A 334 14.60 8.14 -6.55
CA THR A 334 15.56 7.97 -7.63
C THR A 334 15.22 8.93 -8.78
N PHE A 335 13.96 9.04 -9.17
CA PHE A 335 13.52 10.00 -10.18
C PHE A 335 13.79 11.47 -9.78
N GLU A 336 13.58 11.86 -8.52
CA GLU A 336 13.87 13.22 -8.03
C GLU A 336 15.32 13.62 -8.36
N ARG A 337 16.26 12.69 -8.14
CA ARG A 337 17.70 12.93 -8.24
C ARG A 337 18.25 12.78 -9.65
N TRP A 338 17.71 11.86 -10.46
CA TRP A 338 18.26 11.54 -11.78
C TRP A 338 17.30 11.77 -12.96
N GLY A 339 16.05 12.15 -12.70
CA GLY A 339 15.00 12.23 -13.74
C GLY A 339 14.83 10.89 -14.46
N TRP A 340 14.49 10.93 -15.75
CA TRP A 340 14.35 9.72 -16.58
C TRP A 340 15.65 8.99 -16.90
N ARG A 341 16.81 9.52 -16.46
CA ARG A 341 18.07 8.75 -16.42
C ARG A 341 18.21 7.91 -15.15
N MET A 342 17.12 7.79 -14.38
CA MET A 342 17.05 6.97 -13.18
C MET A 342 17.39 5.51 -13.48
N GLN A 343 17.95 4.84 -12.48
CA GLN A 343 18.12 3.39 -12.48
C GLN A 343 17.62 2.86 -11.13
N PRO A 344 16.56 2.02 -11.12
CA PRO A 344 16.10 1.39 -9.89
C PRO A 344 17.24 0.70 -9.14
N GLY A 345 17.30 0.90 -7.82
CA GLY A 345 18.33 0.31 -6.96
C GLY A 345 19.56 1.18 -6.71
N LEU A 346 19.64 2.38 -7.27
CA LEU A 346 20.64 3.38 -6.84
C LEU A 346 20.37 3.92 -5.43
N ILE A 347 19.09 4.03 -5.06
CA ILE A 347 18.64 4.28 -3.69
C ILE A 347 17.88 3.03 -3.25
N THR A 348 18.31 2.44 -2.14
CA THR A 348 17.74 1.19 -1.61
C THR A 348 17.25 1.30 -0.18
N GLU A 349 17.59 2.37 0.52
CA GLU A 349 17.30 2.56 1.94
C GLU A 349 16.22 3.61 2.17
N ILE A 350 15.39 3.34 3.18
CA ILE A 350 14.38 4.24 3.69
C ILE A 350 14.66 4.43 5.17
N GLU A 351 15.02 5.65 5.53
CA GLU A 351 15.30 6.07 6.89
C GLU A 351 14.03 6.56 7.61
N ASP A 352 14.14 6.80 8.92
CA ASP A 352 13.06 7.29 9.78
C ASP A 352 11.81 6.40 9.79
N ILE A 353 12.01 5.08 9.72
CA ILE A 353 10.94 4.11 9.92
C ILE A 353 10.65 3.97 11.43
N PRO A 354 9.38 3.93 11.86
CA PRO A 354 9.02 3.70 13.25
C PRO A 354 9.74 2.49 13.84
N MET A 355 10.28 2.64 15.05
CA MET A 355 11.04 1.61 15.74
C MET A 355 10.56 1.51 17.19
N HIS A 356 9.78 0.47 17.50
CA HIS A 356 9.23 0.27 18.83
C HIS A 356 10.24 -0.44 19.74
N VAL A 357 10.58 0.20 20.86
CA VAL A 357 11.40 -0.37 21.93
C VAL A 357 10.50 -0.81 23.06
N TYR A 358 10.59 -2.08 23.46
CA TYR A 358 9.75 -2.65 24.52
C TYR A 358 10.60 -3.46 25.51
N GLU A 359 10.05 -3.70 26.69
CA GLU A 359 10.70 -4.50 27.72
C GLU A 359 10.10 -5.91 27.75
N GLU A 360 10.96 -6.92 27.77
CA GLU A 360 10.59 -8.33 27.91
C GLU A 360 11.59 -9.02 28.82
N GLU A 361 11.10 -9.64 29.89
CA GLU A 361 11.93 -10.31 30.91
C GLU A 361 13.03 -9.40 31.50
N GLY A 362 12.74 -8.11 31.68
CA GLY A 362 13.69 -7.11 32.21
C GLY A 362 14.76 -6.65 31.22
N GLN A 363 14.66 -7.06 29.94
CA GLN A 363 15.57 -6.64 28.88
C GLN A 363 14.84 -5.74 27.88
N LEU A 364 15.50 -4.65 27.47
CA LEU A 364 15.03 -3.83 26.37
C LEU A 364 15.27 -4.54 25.05
N LYS A 365 14.21 -4.70 24.26
CA LYS A 365 14.23 -5.28 22.93
C LYS A 365 13.69 -4.28 21.92
N ILE A 366 14.17 -4.39 20.70
CA ILE A 366 13.76 -3.56 19.57
C ILE A 366 12.95 -4.41 18.62
N LYS A 367 11.74 -3.95 18.28
CA LYS A 367 10.94 -4.54 17.22
C LYS A 367 11.58 -4.19 15.85
N PRO A 368 11.84 -5.17 14.97
CA PRO A 368 12.31 -4.92 13.61
C PRO A 368 11.33 -4.03 12.83
N CYS A 369 11.88 -3.19 11.95
CA CYS A 369 11.12 -2.24 11.13
C CYS A 369 10.35 -2.92 9.98
N ALA A 370 10.94 -3.95 9.38
CA ALA A 370 10.25 -4.90 8.51
C ALA A 370 9.66 -6.03 9.34
N GLU A 371 8.52 -6.55 8.91
CA GLU A 371 7.69 -7.53 9.64
C GLU A 371 8.49 -8.81 9.98
N LEU A 372 9.36 -9.25 9.07
CA LEU A 372 10.18 -10.44 9.26
C LEU A 372 11.67 -10.08 9.22
N LEU A 373 12.44 -10.68 10.15
CA LEU A 373 13.89 -10.73 10.05
C LEU A 373 14.26 -11.90 9.14
N LEU A 374 14.58 -11.60 7.88
CA LEU A 374 14.96 -12.60 6.90
C LEU A 374 16.42 -13.05 7.14
N SER A 375 16.63 -14.36 7.17
CA SER A 375 17.96 -14.95 7.14
C SER A 375 18.59 -14.82 5.75
N GLU A 376 19.91 -14.98 5.64
CA GLU A 376 20.57 -14.99 4.33
C GLU A 376 19.97 -16.03 3.38
N THR A 377 19.65 -17.22 3.88
CA THR A 377 18.98 -18.27 3.11
C THR A 377 17.62 -17.82 2.60
N ALA A 378 16.78 -17.25 3.48
CA ALA A 378 15.44 -16.77 3.09
C ALA A 378 15.52 -15.63 2.06
N ILE A 379 16.54 -14.77 2.16
CA ILE A 379 16.80 -13.71 1.17
C ILE A 379 17.14 -14.33 -0.19
N GLN A 380 18.04 -15.32 -0.23
CA GLN A 380 18.40 -15.97 -1.49
C GLN A 380 17.24 -16.76 -2.10
N GLU A 381 16.43 -17.43 -1.28
CA GLU A 381 15.22 -18.14 -1.73
C GLU A 381 14.21 -17.17 -2.34
N ALA A 382 13.92 -16.05 -1.66
CA ALA A 382 13.02 -15.02 -2.17
C ALA A 382 13.54 -14.40 -3.48
N LEU A 383 14.84 -14.08 -3.57
CA LEU A 383 15.45 -13.56 -4.80
C LEU A 383 15.38 -14.59 -5.95
N GLY A 384 15.61 -15.88 -5.67
CA GLY A 384 15.48 -16.96 -6.66
C GLY A 384 14.04 -17.16 -7.15
N MET A 385 13.05 -16.84 -6.32
CA MET A 385 11.65 -16.80 -6.70
C MET A 385 11.24 -15.57 -7.51
N GLY A 386 12.15 -14.61 -7.73
CA GLY A 386 11.82 -13.36 -8.43
C GLY A 386 11.24 -12.28 -7.53
N LEU A 387 11.24 -12.48 -6.20
CA LEU A 387 10.69 -11.52 -5.23
C LEU A 387 11.73 -10.46 -4.82
N MET A 388 11.27 -9.36 -4.22
CA MET A 388 12.08 -8.23 -3.76
C MET A 388 12.06 -8.13 -2.21
N PRO A 389 13.09 -8.67 -1.52
CA PRO A 389 13.16 -8.64 -0.06
C PRO A 389 13.38 -7.23 0.50
N LEU A 390 12.56 -6.82 1.45
CA LEU A 390 12.67 -5.61 2.26
C LEU A 390 13.23 -5.98 3.64
N LEU A 391 14.41 -5.47 3.95
CA LEU A 391 15.22 -5.90 5.09
C LEU A 391 15.21 -4.84 6.18
N SER A 392 15.08 -5.24 7.44
CA SER A 392 15.39 -4.34 8.56
C SER A 392 16.89 -4.16 8.70
N VAL A 393 17.35 -2.92 8.89
CA VAL A 393 18.72 -2.67 9.35
C VAL A 393 18.74 -2.82 10.87
N PRO A 394 19.53 -3.75 11.45
CA PRO A 394 19.51 -4.02 12.88
C PRO A 394 19.79 -2.77 13.74
N GLY A 395 18.92 -2.51 14.71
CA GLY A 395 19.07 -1.42 15.69
C GLY A 395 18.84 -0.01 15.13
N GLN A 396 18.34 0.10 13.89
CA GLN A 396 18.08 1.39 13.24
C GLN A 396 16.64 1.45 12.73
N GLY A 397 16.07 2.65 12.69
CA GLY A 397 14.80 2.94 12.03
C GLY A 397 14.94 2.96 10.51
N VAL A 398 15.51 1.92 9.92
CA VAL A 398 15.83 1.85 8.49
C VAL A 398 15.37 0.51 7.91
N VAL A 399 14.70 0.58 6.75
CA VAL A 399 14.48 -0.59 5.89
C VAL A 399 15.27 -0.46 4.59
N ARG A 400 15.74 -1.59 4.05
CA ARG A 400 16.51 -1.65 2.81
C ARG A 400 15.89 -2.64 1.84
N LEU A 401 15.55 -2.21 0.63
CA LEU A 401 15.18 -3.13 -0.44
C LEU A 401 16.46 -3.80 -0.98
N ALA A 402 16.53 -5.12 -0.92
CA ALA A 402 17.72 -5.86 -1.31
C ALA A 402 18.06 -5.67 -2.80
N ARG A 403 17.04 -5.66 -3.65
CA ARG A 403 17.16 -5.47 -5.09
C ARG A 403 15.81 -5.16 -5.73
N PHE A 404 15.80 -4.27 -6.72
CA PHE A 404 14.69 -4.20 -7.69
C PHE A 404 14.85 -5.29 -8.74
N GLN A 405 13.88 -6.20 -8.82
CA GLN A 405 13.83 -7.25 -9.82
C GLN A 405 12.38 -7.59 -10.15
N SER A 406 12.19 -8.20 -11.32
CA SER A 406 10.90 -8.74 -11.72
C SER A 406 10.76 -10.19 -11.31
N ILE A 407 9.52 -10.68 -11.35
CA ILE A 407 9.22 -12.10 -11.11
C ILE A 407 9.66 -13.01 -12.27
N ALA A 408 10.19 -12.47 -13.38
CA ALA A 408 10.60 -13.29 -14.53
C ALA A 408 11.57 -14.44 -14.16
N ASP A 409 11.58 -15.49 -14.96
CA ASP A 409 12.55 -16.58 -14.87
C ASP A 409 13.36 -16.69 -16.19
N PRO A 410 14.70 -16.47 -16.17
CA PRO A 410 15.53 -16.16 -15.00
C PRO A 410 15.22 -14.77 -14.41
N PRO A 411 15.44 -14.55 -13.09
CA PRO A 411 15.27 -13.25 -12.46
C PRO A 411 16.06 -12.15 -13.19
N GLY A 412 15.37 -11.05 -13.51
CA GLY A 412 15.93 -9.92 -14.25
C GLY A 412 15.56 -8.58 -13.61
N PRO A 413 16.07 -7.46 -14.15
CA PRO A 413 15.63 -6.14 -13.72
C PRO A 413 14.12 -5.99 -13.90
N LEU A 414 13.51 -5.12 -13.08
CA LEU A 414 12.12 -4.73 -13.23
C LEU A 414 12.01 -3.79 -14.44
N ALA A 415 11.21 -4.20 -15.43
CA ALA A 415 10.99 -3.40 -16.63
C ALA A 415 10.23 -2.10 -16.29
N GLY A 416 10.55 -1.01 -16.97
CA GLY A 416 9.81 0.24 -16.79
C GLY A 416 10.19 1.33 -17.80
N PRO A 417 9.58 2.52 -17.69
CA PRO A 417 9.84 3.63 -18.63
C PRO A 417 11.25 4.25 -18.51
N TRP A 418 12.11 3.70 -17.64
CA TRP A 418 13.52 4.05 -17.47
C TRP A 418 14.48 3.19 -18.31
N ASP A 419 13.97 2.20 -19.05
CA ASP A 419 14.77 1.27 -19.86
C ASP A 419 15.16 1.79 -21.25
#